data_AF-A0A026VSF1-F1
#
_entry.id   AF-A0A026VSF1-F1
#
_cell.length_a   1.000
_cell.length_b   1.000
_cell.length_c   1.000
_cell.angle_alpha   90.00
_cell.angle_beta   90.00
_cell.angle_gamma   90.00
#
_symmetry.space_group_name_H-M   'P 1'
#
loop_
_entity.id
_entity.type
_entity.pdbx_description
1 polymer ?
#
loop_
_entity_poly.entity_id
_entity_poly.type
_entity_poly.pdbx_seq_one_letter_code
_entity_poly.pdbx_strand_id
1 'polypeptide(L)'
;VENVVEPSSKDLVLVAIANAIPFVGFGFLDNFIMIVAGDQIEMMLNRRFPISTMAAAALGNTVSDVIGIGSVHYVEMFAQKVGFKAPKLTLAQLNLPRTRIAANVV
;
A
#
# COMPACT_ATOMS: atom_id res chain seq x y z
N VAL A 1 -33.87 -11.88 -10.09
CA VAL A 1 -32.90 -10.79 -9.83
C VAL A 1 -32.80 -10.67 -8.33
N GLU A 2 -31.72 -11.20 -7.76
CA GLU A 2 -31.51 -11.22 -6.30
C GLU A 2 -31.36 -9.76 -5.85
N ASN A 3 -32.28 -9.26 -5.03
CA ASN A 3 -32.24 -7.89 -4.51
C ASN A 3 -31.15 -7.81 -3.44
N VAL A 4 -29.92 -7.66 -3.89
CA VAL A 4 -28.76 -7.40 -3.03
C VAL A 4 -28.94 -6.00 -2.47
N VAL A 5 -29.10 -5.88 -1.16
CA VAL A 5 -29.19 -4.58 -0.47
C VAL A 5 -27.93 -3.77 -0.79
N GLU A 6 -28.10 -2.59 -1.38
CA GLU A 6 -26.98 -1.72 -1.74
C GLU A 6 -26.17 -1.37 -0.48
N PRO A 7 -24.82 -1.44 -0.54
CA PRO A 7 -23.97 -1.07 0.57
C PRO A 7 -24.15 0.41 0.90
N SER A 8 -24.17 0.74 2.20
CA SER A 8 -24.26 2.13 2.64
C SER A 8 -23.02 2.90 2.17
N SER A 9 -23.14 4.22 2.00
CA SER A 9 -21.99 5.09 1.72
C SER A 9 -20.87 4.93 2.75
N LYS A 10 -21.21 4.59 4.00
CA LYS A 10 -20.23 4.27 5.06
C LYS A 10 -19.44 2.99 4.78
N ASP A 11 -20.08 1.96 4.24
CA ASP A 11 -19.43 0.69 3.92
C ASP A 11 -18.50 0.85 2.72
N LEU A 12 -18.90 1.64 1.72
CA LEU A 12 -18.06 1.97 0.57
C LEU A 12 -16.79 2.72 0.98
N VAL A 13 -16.91 3.70 1.89
CA VAL A 13 -15.75 4.41 2.45
C VAL A 13 -14.86 3.45 3.25
N LEU A 14 -15.43 2.52 4.02
CA LEU A 14 -14.65 1.57 4.79
C LEU A 14 -13.90 0.56 3.89
N VAL A 15 -14.47 0.17 2.74
CA VAL A 15 -13.79 -0.61 1.70
C VAL A 15 -12.63 0.18 1.10
N ALA A 16 -12.85 1.44 0.73
CA ALA A 16 -11.80 2.29 0.18
C ALA A 16 -10.64 2.46 1.17
N ILE A 17 -10.93 2.69 2.46
CA ILE A 17 -9.90 2.81 3.50
C ILE A 17 -9.17 1.48 3.70
N ALA A 18 -9.89 0.34 3.69
CA ALA A 18 -9.28 -0.96 3.84
C ALA A 18 -8.21 -1.23 2.77
N ASN A 19 -8.51 -0.87 1.52
CA ASN A 19 -7.56 -0.98 0.42
C ASN A 19 -6.51 0.13 0.46
N ALA A 20 -6.82 1.32 0.96
CA ALA A 20 -5.85 2.42 1.07
C ALA A 20 -4.70 2.13 2.02
N ILE A 21 -4.98 1.45 3.14
CA ILE A 21 -4.01 1.19 4.20
C ILE A 21 -2.70 0.52 3.70
N PRO A 22 -2.74 -0.61 2.97
CA PRO A 22 -1.52 -1.21 2.44
C PRO A 22 -0.78 -0.29 1.46
N PHE A 23 -1.47 0.48 0.61
CA PHE A 23 -0.82 1.43 -0.30
C PHE A 23 -0.14 2.59 0.43
N VAL A 24 -0.80 3.17 1.43
CA VAL A 24 -0.23 4.24 2.26
C VAL A 24 0.96 3.70 3.06
N GLY A 25 0.84 2.51 3.63
CA GLY A 25 1.95 1.87 4.35
C GLY A 25 3.14 1.55 3.44
N PHE A 26 2.88 1.06 2.24
CA PHE A 26 3.89 0.83 1.20
C PHE A 26 4.62 2.13 0.84
N GLY A 27 3.88 3.18 0.44
CA GLY A 27 4.47 4.46 0.05
C GLY A 27 5.18 5.17 1.20
N PHE A 28 4.71 4.98 2.44
CA PHE A 28 5.40 5.48 3.62
C PHE A 28 6.73 4.76 3.84
N LEU A 29 6.74 3.42 3.79
CA LEU A 29 7.96 2.62 3.88
C LEU A 29 8.96 2.99 2.79
N ASP A 30 8.49 3.21 1.56
CA ASP A 30 9.35 3.56 0.44
C ASP A 30 10.12 4.87 0.69
N ASN A 31 9.37 5.93 1.00
CA ASN A 31 9.95 7.24 1.31
C ASN A 31 10.78 7.23 2.60
N PHE A 32 10.38 6.45 3.61
CA PHE A 32 11.11 6.34 4.86
C PHE A 32 12.48 5.70 4.67
N ILE A 33 12.54 4.59 3.93
CA ILE A 33 13.81 3.90 3.62
C ILE A 33 14.72 4.85 2.84
N MET A 34 14.19 5.59 1.87
CA MET A 34 14.99 6.54 1.10
C MET A 34 15.53 7.70 1.94
N ILE A 35 14.77 8.23 2.89
CA ILE A 35 15.25 9.31 3.77
C ILE A 35 16.30 8.80 4.77
N VAL A 36 16.10 7.60 5.33
CA VAL A 36 16.96 7.08 6.41
C VAL A 36 18.20 6.38 5.88
N ALA A 37 18.06 5.64 4.78
CA ALA A 37 19.12 4.79 4.22
C ALA A 37 19.60 5.26 2.84
N GLY A 38 19.04 6.32 2.25
CA GLY A 38 19.40 6.82 0.93
C GLY A 38 20.89 7.10 0.78
N ASP A 39 21.47 7.86 1.72
CA ASP A 39 22.91 8.19 1.72
C ASP A 39 23.79 6.93 1.83
N GLN A 40 23.35 5.94 2.61
CA GLN A 40 24.06 4.68 2.81
C GLN A 40 24.01 3.81 1.56
N ILE A 41 22.85 3.76 0.89
CA ILE A 41 22.64 3.06 -0.38
C ILE A 41 23.52 3.71 -1.46
N GLU A 42 23.53 5.04 -1.55
CA GLU A 42 24.37 5.79 -2.48
C GLU A 42 25.85 5.47 -2.26
N MET A 43 26.34 5.58 -1.03
CA MET A 43 27.75 5.31 -0.73
C MET A 43 28.12 3.86 -1.01
N MET A 44 27.25 2.88 -0.71
CA MET A 44 27.48 1.47 -1.01
C MET A 44 27.56 1.20 -2.51
N LEU A 45 26.62 1.75 -3.29
CA LEU A 45 26.59 1.60 -4.73
C LEU A 45 27.81 2.26 -5.37
N ASN A 46 28.13 3.50 -4.99
CA ASN A 46 29.27 4.25 -5.51
C ASN A 46 30.62 3.59 -5.21
N ARG A 47 30.74 2.84 -4.12
CA ARG A 47 31.93 2.04 -3.82
C ARG A 47 32.15 0.88 -4.79
N ARG A 48 31.07 0.31 -5.34
CA ARG A 48 31.14 -0.84 -6.26
C ARG A 48 31.10 -0.44 -7.72
N PHE A 49 30.33 0.59 -8.03
CA PHE A 49 30.14 1.14 -9.38
C PHE A 49 30.07 2.67 -9.27
N PRO A 50 30.94 3.43 -9.95
CA PRO A 50 30.83 4.88 -9.95
C PRO A 50 29.60 5.30 -10.77
N ILE A 51 28.50 5.63 -10.07
CA ILE A 51 27.24 6.06 -10.66
C ILE A 51 26.89 7.46 -10.16
N SER A 52 25.93 8.12 -10.82
CA SER A 52 25.46 9.42 -10.33
C SER A 52 24.58 9.24 -9.09
N THR A 53 24.52 10.27 -8.23
CA THR A 53 23.61 10.34 -7.08
C THR A 53 22.16 10.03 -7.46
N MET A 54 21.67 10.59 -8.58
CA MET A 54 20.31 10.31 -9.05
C MET A 54 20.11 8.86 -9.50
N ALA A 55 21.13 8.22 -10.10
CA ALA A 55 21.05 6.80 -10.46
C ALA A 55 21.05 5.90 -9.23
N ALA A 56 21.86 6.22 -8.21
CA ALA A 56 21.87 5.50 -6.95
C ALA A 56 20.54 5.65 -6.20
N ALA A 57 19.93 6.83 -6.22
CA ALA A 57 18.61 7.07 -5.65
C ALA A 57 17.52 6.27 -6.38
N ALA A 58 17.56 6.21 -7.72
CA ALA A 58 16.64 5.39 -8.49
C ALA A 58 16.76 3.91 -8.14
N LEU A 59 17.99 3.39 -8.02
CA LEU A 59 18.22 2.01 -7.56
C LEU A 59 17.76 1.81 -6.12
N GLY A 60 18.00 2.77 -5.22
CA GLY A 60 17.48 2.77 -3.86
C GLY A 60 15.96 2.65 -3.81
N ASN A 61 15.25 3.40 -4.65
CA ASN A 61 13.79 3.31 -4.75
C ASN A 61 13.36 1.91 -5.18
N THR A 62 14.03 1.30 -6.17
CA THR A 62 13.67 -0.07 -6.58
C THR A 62 13.87 -1.10 -5.47
N VAL A 63 14.93 -0.96 -4.67
CA VAL A 63 15.21 -1.84 -3.52
C VAL A 63 14.15 -1.63 -2.43
N SER A 64 13.80 -0.38 -2.20
CA SER A 64 12.80 0.06 -1.25
C SER A 64 11.39 -0.44 -1.62
N ASP A 65 11.02 -0.38 -2.91
CA ASP A 65 9.78 -0.96 -3.45
C ASP A 65 9.70 -2.48 -3.23
N VAL A 66 10.80 -3.22 -3.44
CA VAL A 66 10.85 -4.66 -3.16
C VAL A 66 10.60 -4.96 -1.68
N ILE A 67 11.19 -4.17 -0.79
CA ILE A 67 10.96 -4.28 0.66
C ILE A 67 9.52 -3.90 1.01
N GLY A 68 8.99 -2.85 0.38
CA GLY A 68 7.63 -2.37 0.56
C GLY A 68 6.58 -3.44 0.21
N ILE A 69 6.74 -4.13 -0.93
CA ILE A 69 5.82 -5.21 -1.35
C ILE A 69 5.83 -6.34 -0.30
N GLY A 70 7.01 -6.73 0.18
CA GLY A 70 7.15 -7.72 1.25
C GLY A 70 6.53 -7.28 2.59
N SER A 71 6.39 -5.97 2.78
CA SER A 71 5.85 -5.36 4.00
C SER A 71 4.33 -5.21 4.00
N VAL A 72 3.65 -5.37 2.86
CA VAL A 72 2.19 -5.21 2.73
C VAL A 72 1.44 -6.06 3.75
N HIS A 73 1.83 -7.33 3.90
CA HIS A 73 1.20 -8.23 4.86
C HIS A 73 1.38 -7.76 6.32
N TYR A 74 2.53 -7.16 6.64
CA TYR A 74 2.78 -6.60 7.96
C TYR A 74 1.94 -5.35 8.21
N VAL A 75 1.76 -4.50 7.20
CA VAL A 75 0.89 -3.32 7.27
C VAL A 75 -0.56 -3.74 7.52
N GLU A 76 -1.05 -4.77 6.84
CA GLU A 76 -2.40 -5.31 7.08
C GLU A 76 -2.56 -5.86 8.50
N MET A 77 -1.60 -6.67 8.97
CA MET A 77 -1.62 -7.18 10.34
C MET A 77 -1.58 -6.05 11.37
N PHE A 78 -0.77 -5.01 11.13
CA PHE A 78 -0.70 -3.83 11.99
C PHE A 78 -2.03 -3.08 12.02
N ALA A 79 -2.66 -2.87 10.87
CA ALA A 79 -3.96 -2.22 10.78
C ALA A 79 -5.05 -2.96 11.55
N GLN A 80 -5.09 -4.29 11.44
CA GLN A 80 -5.99 -5.13 12.23
C GLN A 80 -5.70 -5.00 13.73
N LYS A 81 -4.42 -4.95 14.12
CA LYS A 81 -4.00 -4.80 15.52
C LYS A 81 -4.36 -3.42 16.10
N VAL A 82 -4.33 -2.37 15.28
CA VAL A 82 -4.76 -1.01 15.65
C VAL A 82 -6.29 -0.88 15.73
N GLY A 83 -7.04 -1.94 15.39
CA GLY A 83 -8.48 -2.01 15.54
C GLY A 83 -9.26 -1.70 14.26
N PHE A 84 -8.59 -1.60 13.12
CA PHE A 84 -9.26 -1.50 11.83
C PHE A 84 -9.98 -2.82 11.53
N LYS A 85 -11.32 -2.79 11.50
CA LYS A 85 -12.16 -3.91 11.08
C LYS A 85 -12.66 -3.64 9.68
N ALA A 86 -12.20 -4.43 8.71
CA ALA A 86 -12.74 -4.40 7.37
C ALA A 86 -14.27 -4.64 7.40
N PRO A 87 -15.06 -3.95 6.56
CA PRO A 87 -16.50 -4.13 6.50
C PRO A 87 -16.81 -5.57 6.04
N LYS A 88 -17.63 -6.28 6.81
CA LYS A 88 -18.13 -7.61 6.43
C LYS A 88 -19.21 -7.46 5.36
N LEU A 89 -18.81 -7.21 4.12
CA LEU A 89 -19.70 -7.20 2.97
C LEU A 89 -19.92 -8.63 2.47
N THR A 90 -21.14 -8.92 2.03
CA THR A 90 -21.44 -10.20 1.37
C THR A 90 -20.78 -10.24 -0.02
N LEU A 91 -20.45 -11.44 -0.53
CA LEU A 91 -19.83 -11.60 -1.85
C LEU A 91 -20.67 -10.98 -2.98
N ALA A 92 -21.99 -10.96 -2.81
CA ALA A 92 -22.93 -10.30 -3.70
C ALA A 92 -22.77 -8.76 -3.68
N GLN A 93 -22.52 -8.16 -2.52
CA GLN A 93 -22.31 -6.71 -2.37
C GLN A 93 -20.92 -6.26 -2.85
N LEU A 94 -19.89 -7.10 -2.70
CA LEU A 94 -18.54 -6.83 -3.23
C LEU A 94 -18.51 -6.79 -4.77
N ASN A 95 -19.36 -7.60 -5.42
CA ASN A 95 -19.45 -7.66 -6.87
C ASN A 95 -20.24 -6.49 -7.50
N LEU A 96 -20.90 -5.64 -6.69
CA LEU A 96 -21.59 -4.47 -7.21
C LEU A 96 -20.59 -3.48 -7.83
N PRO A 97 -20.92 -2.84 -8.97
CA PRO A 97 -20.01 -1.92 -9.66
C PRO A 97 -19.58 -0.74 -8.78
N ARG A 98 -20.47 -0.22 -7.91
CA ARG A 98 -20.11 0.83 -6.93
C ARG A 98 -19.05 0.38 -5.92
N THR A 99 -19.15 -0.85 -5.44
CA THR A 99 -18.18 -1.42 -4.49
C THR A 99 -16.84 -1.71 -5.16
N ARG A 100 -16.85 -2.15 -6.43
CA ARG A 100 -15.62 -2.34 -7.22
C ARG A 100 -14.91 -1.02 -7.50
N ILE A 101 -15.67 0.04 -7.79
CA ILE A 101 -15.10 1.39 -7.93
C ILE A 101 -14.48 1.82 -6.60
N ALA A 102 -15.22 1.72 -5.48
CA ALA A 102 -14.69 2.08 -4.17
C ALA A 102 -13.44 1.28 -3.76
N ALA A 103 -13.37 0.00 -4.17
CA ALA A 103 -12.21 -0.84 -3.92
C ALA A 103 -10.96 -0.43 -4.72
N ASN A 104 -11.15 0.12 -5.93
CA ASN A 104 -10.07 0.46 -6.87
C ASN A 104 -9.80 1.96 -6.98
N VAL A 105 -10.31 2.78 -6.05
CA VAL A 105 -10.08 4.23 -6.05
C VAL A 105 -8.66 4.60 -5.61
N VAL A 106 -7.93 3.66 -5.00
CA VAL A 106 -6.56 3.84 -4.53
C VAL A 106 -5.59 3.18 -5.48
#